data_AF-A0A7S2RJF9-F1
#
_entry.id   AF-A0A7S2RJF9-F1
#
_cell.length_a   1.000
_cell.length_b   1.000
_cell.length_c   1.000
_cell.angle_alpha   90.00
_cell.angle_beta   90.00
_cell.angle_gamma   90.00
#
_symmetry.space_group_name_H-M   'P 1'
#
loop_
_entity.id
_entity.type
_entity.pdbx_description
1 polymer ?
#
loop_
_entity_poly.entity_id
_entity_poly.type
_entity_poly.pdbx_seq_one_letter_code
_entity_poly.pdbx_strand_id
1 'polypeptide(L)'
;GGAQETIVLALHDVARAAGVEWGDEEPPARMVELQKRHSQLVVVHDKGKLTLQHLRDHNEFLVKLSTQIAEEGEQMKRKFRMATAKQARCNQDAKRTAMHQARASAIQRKQKRYNNEVAMTQFEVQWLHTSPAYKRAMDFINENWVKTSRGDYVSKKDLDDDMNVSFDELLSMMKEEQEGAGDRGRPATGAEAEDR
;
A
#
# COMPACT_ATOMS: atom_id res chain seq x y z
N GLY A 1 -20.73 -13.70 -24.52
CA GLY A 1 -19.60 -12.96 -25.10
C GLY A 1 -18.59 -12.68 -24.01
N GLY A 2 -17.32 -13.00 -24.25
CA GLY A 2 -16.20 -12.69 -23.37
C GLY A 2 -15.77 -13.85 -22.46
N ALA A 3 -15.09 -14.85 -23.03
CA ALA A 3 -14.23 -15.72 -22.24
C ALA A 3 -13.10 -14.85 -21.69
N GLN A 4 -13.13 -14.57 -20.38
CA GLN A 4 -11.93 -14.07 -19.70
C GLN A 4 -10.98 -15.25 -19.61
N GLU A 5 -10.00 -15.30 -20.53
CA GLU A 5 -8.83 -16.15 -20.36
C GLU A 5 -8.10 -15.67 -19.11
N THR A 6 -8.45 -16.25 -17.95
CA THR A 6 -7.62 -16.11 -16.76
C THR A 6 -6.38 -16.95 -17.00
N ILE A 7 -5.31 -16.32 -17.48
CA ILE A 7 -4.02 -16.99 -17.63
C ILE A 7 -3.48 -17.21 -16.22
N VAL A 8 -3.61 -18.45 -15.72
CA VAL A 8 -2.89 -18.94 -14.55
C VAL A 8 -1.42 -19.03 -14.95
N LEU A 9 -0.67 -17.94 -14.82
CA LEU A 9 0.76 -17.95 -15.07
C LEU A 9 1.43 -18.72 -13.94
N ALA A 10 2.07 -19.85 -14.26
CA ALA A 10 2.91 -20.56 -13.29
C ALA A 10 4.09 -19.64 -12.86
N LEU A 11 4.77 -20.01 -11.78
CA LEU A 11 6.00 -19.37 -11.25
C LEU A 11 6.97 -18.93 -12.37
N HIS A 12 7.11 -19.81 -13.36
CA HIS A 12 8.00 -19.67 -14.50
C HIS A 12 7.44 -18.74 -15.60
N ASP A 13 6.12 -18.59 -15.70
CA ASP A 13 5.48 -17.74 -16.70
C ASP A 13 5.36 -16.30 -16.23
N VAL A 14 5.13 -16.05 -14.93
CA VAL A 14 5.25 -14.69 -14.35
C VAL A 14 6.70 -14.21 -14.42
N ALA A 15 7.66 -15.09 -14.08
CA ALA A 15 9.08 -14.78 -14.22
C ALA A 15 9.47 -14.52 -15.67
N ARG A 16 9.05 -15.36 -16.62
CA ARG A 16 9.29 -15.16 -18.05
C ARG A 16 8.62 -13.88 -18.56
N ALA A 17 7.38 -13.59 -18.16
CA ALA A 17 6.66 -12.38 -18.55
C ALA A 17 7.30 -11.11 -17.99
N ALA A 18 7.90 -11.18 -16.80
CA ALA A 18 8.70 -10.11 -16.22
C ALA A 18 10.13 -10.01 -16.81
N GLY A 19 10.52 -10.91 -17.73
CA GLY A 19 11.87 -10.97 -18.29
C GLY A 19 12.94 -11.41 -17.27
N VAL A 20 12.52 -12.17 -16.26
CA VAL A 20 13.34 -12.54 -15.10
C VAL A 20 13.92 -13.93 -15.26
N GLU A 21 15.25 -14.01 -15.20
CA GLU A 21 16.00 -15.26 -15.22
C GLU A 21 16.78 -15.44 -13.92
N TRP A 22 16.39 -16.45 -13.13
CA TRP A 22 17.06 -16.81 -11.89
C TRP A 22 18.31 -17.68 -12.11
N GLY A 23 18.45 -18.31 -13.29
CA GLY A 23 19.57 -19.23 -13.57
C GLY A 23 19.55 -20.44 -12.65
N ASP A 24 20.70 -20.80 -12.08
CA ASP A 24 20.84 -21.88 -11.09
C ASP A 24 20.53 -21.44 -9.64
N GLU A 25 20.23 -20.15 -9.41
CA GLU A 25 19.94 -19.63 -8.07
C GLU A 25 18.44 -19.76 -7.75
N GLU A 26 18.12 -20.28 -6.57
CA GLU A 26 16.73 -20.37 -6.12
C GLU A 26 16.08 -18.99 -5.95
N PRO A 27 14.81 -18.82 -6.32
CA PRO A 27 14.08 -17.58 -6.09
C PRO A 27 14.06 -17.20 -4.59
N PRO A 28 14.18 -15.91 -4.25
CA PRO A 28 14.00 -15.45 -2.89
C PRO A 28 12.64 -15.87 -2.31
N ALA A 29 12.57 -16.21 -1.03
CA ALA A 29 11.32 -16.61 -0.37
C ALA A 29 10.17 -15.60 -0.55
N ARG A 30 10.47 -14.30 -0.58
CA ARG A 30 9.50 -13.23 -0.86
C ARG A 30 8.90 -13.30 -2.28
N MET A 31 9.68 -13.76 -3.26
CA MET A 31 9.18 -13.97 -4.63
C MET A 31 8.29 -15.22 -4.71
N VAL A 32 8.67 -16.28 -3.99
CA VAL A 32 7.83 -17.47 -3.84
C VAL A 32 6.48 -17.11 -3.21
N GLU A 33 6.49 -16.28 -2.17
CA GLU A 33 5.25 -15.81 -1.53
C GLU A 33 4.42 -14.91 -2.45
N LEU A 34 5.05 -13.97 -3.17
CA LEU A 34 4.39 -13.16 -4.20
C LEU A 34 3.62 -14.04 -5.20
N GLN A 35 4.28 -15.09 -5.69
CA GLN A 35 3.70 -16.03 -6.64
C GLN A 35 2.58 -16.87 -6.02
N LYS A 36 2.75 -17.34 -4.79
CA LYS A 36 1.69 -18.05 -4.07
C LYS A 36 0.44 -17.19 -3.91
N ARG A 37 0.61 -15.92 -3.54
CA ARG A 37 -0.51 -14.96 -3.40
C ARG A 37 -1.17 -14.68 -4.74
N HIS A 38 -0.39 -14.50 -5.80
CA HIS A 38 -0.91 -14.36 -7.17
C HIS A 38 -1.78 -15.56 -7.55
N SER A 39 -1.27 -16.78 -7.41
CA SER A 39 -2.01 -18.00 -7.73
C SER A 39 -3.29 -18.15 -6.90
N GLN A 40 -3.25 -17.78 -5.62
CA GLN A 40 -4.45 -17.77 -4.78
C GLN A 40 -5.49 -16.76 -5.28
N LEU A 41 -5.06 -15.57 -5.67
CA LEU A 41 -5.94 -14.53 -6.19
C LEU A 41 -6.62 -14.98 -7.49
N VAL A 42 -5.86 -15.60 -8.39
CA VAL A 42 -6.36 -16.17 -9.64
C VAL A 42 -7.38 -17.27 -9.37
N VAL A 43 -7.09 -18.22 -8.47
CA VAL A 43 -8.03 -19.29 -8.11
C VAL A 43 -9.32 -18.73 -7.49
N VAL A 44 -9.23 -17.68 -6.67
CA VAL A 44 -10.41 -17.03 -6.09
C VAL A 44 -11.22 -16.28 -7.15
N HIS A 45 -10.54 -15.66 -8.12
CA HIS A 45 -11.17 -15.02 -9.28
C HIS A 45 -11.91 -16.02 -10.16
N ASP A 46 -11.30 -17.14 -10.51
CA ASP A 46 -11.91 -18.19 -11.35
C ASP A 46 -13.14 -18.83 -10.70
N LYS A 47 -13.17 -18.87 -9.36
CA LYS A 47 -14.33 -19.30 -8.59
C LYS A 47 -15.44 -18.24 -8.50
N GLY A 48 -15.24 -17.05 -9.08
CA GLY A 48 -16.16 -15.91 -9.00
C GLY A 48 -16.29 -15.32 -7.59
N LYS A 49 -15.32 -15.59 -6.69
CA LYS A 49 -15.35 -15.18 -5.28
C LYS A 49 -14.36 -14.06 -4.96
N LEU A 50 -13.85 -13.37 -5.99
CA LEU A 50 -12.96 -12.24 -5.79
C LEU A 50 -13.71 -11.09 -5.11
N THR A 51 -13.17 -10.63 -3.99
CA THR A 51 -13.74 -9.52 -3.22
C THR A 51 -12.76 -8.36 -3.17
N LEU A 52 -13.27 -7.17 -2.83
CA LEU A 52 -12.45 -5.98 -2.61
C LEU A 52 -11.38 -6.21 -1.54
N GLN A 53 -11.69 -7.02 -0.52
CA GLN A 53 -10.73 -7.36 0.54
C GLN A 53 -9.51 -8.11 -0.02
N HIS A 54 -9.72 -9.09 -0.90
CA HIS A 54 -8.62 -9.83 -1.53
C HIS A 54 -7.70 -8.91 -2.34
N LEU A 55 -8.28 -7.97 -3.11
CA LEU A 55 -7.53 -6.99 -3.89
C LEU A 55 -6.76 -6.02 -2.99
N ARG A 56 -7.39 -5.57 -1.90
CA ARG A 56 -6.76 -4.71 -0.90
C ARG A 56 -5.57 -5.41 -0.23
N ASP A 57 -5.76 -6.63 0.27
CA ASP A 57 -4.71 -7.38 0.98
C ASP A 57 -3.53 -7.69 0.05
N HIS A 58 -3.78 -7.96 -1.22
CA HIS A 58 -2.73 -8.15 -2.21
C HIS A 58 -1.99 -6.84 -2.51
N ASN A 59 -2.72 -5.74 -2.70
CA ASN A 59 -2.11 -4.43 -2.92
C ASN A 59 -1.27 -3.96 -1.71
N GLU A 60 -1.76 -4.13 -0.48
CA GLU A 60 -1.00 -3.82 0.74
C GLU A 60 0.28 -4.65 0.84
N PHE A 61 0.23 -5.93 0.45
CA PHE A 61 1.41 -6.78 0.36
C PHE A 61 2.41 -6.24 -0.68
N LEU A 62 1.96 -5.87 -1.88
CA LEU A 62 2.81 -5.31 -2.92
C LEU A 62 3.48 -3.99 -2.51
N VAL A 63 2.76 -3.11 -1.82
CA VAL A 63 3.30 -1.87 -1.28
C VAL A 63 4.42 -2.17 -0.26
N LYS A 64 4.16 -3.08 0.70
CA LYS A 64 5.18 -3.49 1.68
C LYS A 64 6.41 -4.10 1.01
N LEU A 65 6.20 -5.00 0.05
CA LEU A 65 7.27 -5.65 -0.69
C LEU A 65 8.10 -4.63 -1.48
N SER A 66 7.45 -3.68 -2.16
CA SER A 66 8.11 -2.61 -2.92
C SER A 66 8.98 -1.73 -2.02
N THR A 67 8.48 -1.37 -0.83
CA THR A 67 9.25 -0.59 0.15
C THR A 67 10.47 -1.36 0.64
N GLN A 68 10.32 -2.65 0.99
CA GLN A 68 11.45 -3.49 1.43
C GLN A 68 12.52 -3.62 0.35
N ILE A 69 12.11 -3.85 -0.91
CA ILE A 69 13.04 -3.90 -2.03
C ILE A 69 13.74 -2.55 -2.17
N ALA A 70 13.01 -1.43 -2.16
CA ALA A 70 13.62 -0.09 -2.28
C ALA A 70 14.67 0.20 -1.19
N GLU A 71 14.38 -0.17 0.07
CA GLU A 71 15.31 -0.03 1.20
C GLU A 71 16.57 -0.88 1.00
N GLU A 72 16.42 -2.14 0.59
CA GLU A 72 17.57 -3.01 0.26
C GLU A 72 18.41 -2.44 -0.89
N GLY A 73 17.76 -1.87 -1.90
CA GLY A 73 18.40 -1.20 -3.03
C GLY A 73 19.28 -0.04 -2.58
N GLU A 74 18.80 0.81 -1.67
CA GLU A 74 19.59 1.92 -1.11
C GLU A 74 20.77 1.42 -0.27
N GLN A 75 20.58 0.37 0.54
CA GLN A 75 21.69 -0.24 1.28
C GLN A 75 22.75 -0.83 0.32
N MET A 76 22.32 -1.47 -0.77
CA MET A 76 23.23 -2.05 -1.77
C MET A 76 24.02 -0.96 -2.50
N LYS A 77 23.36 0.12 -2.92
CA LYS A 77 24.02 1.30 -3.53
C LYS A 77 25.09 1.87 -2.59
N ARG A 78 24.79 2.02 -1.30
CA ARG A 78 25.76 2.49 -0.30
C ARG A 78 26.97 1.57 -0.20
N LYS A 79 26.75 0.25 -0.07
CA LYS A 79 27.82 -0.76 0.01
C LYS A 79 28.69 -0.78 -1.25
N PHE A 80 28.09 -0.66 -2.44
CA PHE A 80 28.83 -0.57 -3.70
C PHE A 80 29.74 0.67 -3.73
N ARG A 81 29.20 1.87 -3.45
CA ARG A 81 30.00 3.12 -3.40
C ARG A 81 31.19 3.00 -2.45
N MET A 82 30.98 2.42 -1.25
CA MET A 82 32.06 2.21 -0.28
C MET A 82 33.11 1.20 -0.79
N ALA A 83 32.67 0.11 -1.45
CA ALA A 83 33.57 -0.89 -2.01
C ALA A 83 34.42 -0.32 -3.16
N THR A 84 33.80 0.42 -4.08
CA THR A 84 34.49 1.11 -5.19
C THR A 84 35.50 2.13 -4.67
N ALA A 85 35.13 2.92 -3.67
CA ALA A 85 36.05 3.88 -3.03
C ALA A 85 37.25 3.19 -2.36
N LYS A 86 37.05 2.02 -1.74
CA LYS A 86 38.14 1.21 -1.15
C LYS A 86 39.03 0.57 -2.22
N GLN A 87 38.45 0.13 -3.33
CA GLN A 87 39.19 -0.44 -4.47
C GLN A 87 40.10 0.61 -5.12
N ALA A 88 39.60 1.83 -5.32
CA ALA A 88 40.39 2.94 -5.87
C ALA A 88 41.61 3.32 -5.00
N ARG A 89 41.62 2.90 -3.73
CA ARG A 89 42.71 3.15 -2.77
C ARG A 89 43.68 1.98 -2.59
N CYS A 90 43.46 0.85 -3.27
CA CYS A 90 44.35 -0.31 -3.18
C CYS A 90 45.44 -0.23 -4.25
N ASN A 91 46.71 -0.24 -3.82
CA ASN A 91 47.87 -0.38 -4.71
C ASN A 91 47.85 -1.73 -5.43
N GLN A 92 48.51 -1.80 -6.59
CA GLN A 92 48.60 -2.88 -7.59
C GLN A 92 49.15 -4.24 -7.08
N ASP A 93 48.61 -4.76 -5.97
CA ASP A 93 48.89 -6.10 -5.46
C ASP A 93 47.93 -7.09 -6.15
N ALA A 94 48.50 -8.07 -6.86
CA ALA A 94 47.75 -9.08 -7.60
C ALA A 94 46.80 -9.89 -6.70
N LYS A 95 47.18 -10.20 -5.44
CA LYS A 95 46.30 -10.90 -4.50
C LYS A 95 45.12 -10.04 -4.07
N ARG A 96 45.36 -8.75 -3.82
CA ARG A 96 44.27 -7.79 -3.51
C ARG A 96 43.36 -7.61 -4.72
N THR A 97 43.91 -7.56 -5.92
CA THR A 97 43.16 -7.43 -7.18
C THR A 97 42.19 -8.60 -7.37
N ALA A 98 42.65 -9.84 -7.20
CA ALA A 98 41.80 -11.03 -7.27
C ALA A 98 40.69 -11.01 -6.21
N MET A 99 41.00 -10.61 -4.97
CA MET A 99 40.02 -10.48 -3.89
C MET A 99 38.93 -9.43 -4.22
N HIS A 100 39.32 -8.28 -4.76
CA HIS A 100 38.40 -7.22 -5.15
C HIS A 100 37.55 -7.62 -6.36
N GLN A 101 38.11 -8.35 -7.32
CA GLN A 101 37.38 -8.91 -8.45
C GLN A 101 36.31 -9.90 -7.99
N ALA A 102 36.66 -10.84 -7.09
CA ALA A 102 35.69 -11.77 -6.51
C ALA A 102 34.56 -11.03 -5.75
N ARG A 103 34.89 -9.97 -5.00
CA ARG A 103 33.90 -9.12 -4.33
C ARG A 103 33.00 -8.37 -5.31
N ALA A 104 33.56 -7.82 -6.38
CA ALA A 104 32.81 -7.13 -7.43
C ALA A 104 31.83 -8.10 -8.11
N SER A 105 32.27 -9.30 -8.50
CA SER A 105 31.40 -10.33 -9.07
C SER A 105 30.30 -10.78 -8.09
N ALA A 106 30.58 -10.84 -6.78
CA ALA A 106 29.57 -11.15 -5.77
C ALA A 106 28.52 -10.02 -5.62
N ILE A 107 28.94 -8.76 -5.71
CA ILE A 107 28.03 -7.62 -5.71
C ILE A 107 27.18 -7.60 -6.99
N GLN A 108 27.79 -7.91 -8.14
CA GLN A 108 27.09 -7.97 -9.42
C GLN A 108 26.01 -9.08 -9.44
N ARG A 109 26.29 -10.25 -8.85
CA ARG A 109 25.27 -11.30 -8.64
C ARG A 109 24.12 -10.81 -7.78
N LYS A 110 24.42 -10.16 -6.66
CA LYS A 110 23.40 -9.54 -5.79
C LYS A 110 22.58 -8.47 -6.52
N GLN A 111 23.20 -7.68 -7.38
CA GLN A 111 22.52 -6.67 -8.19
C GLN A 111 21.59 -7.31 -9.24
N LYS A 112 22.03 -8.39 -9.91
CA LYS A 112 21.16 -9.14 -10.83
C LYS A 112 19.93 -9.66 -10.08
N ARG A 113 20.13 -10.28 -8.92
CA ARG A 113 19.04 -10.77 -8.05
C ARG A 113 18.08 -9.65 -7.65
N TYR A 114 18.60 -8.53 -7.21
CA TYR A 114 17.80 -7.34 -6.89
C TYR A 114 16.97 -6.85 -8.08
N ASN A 115 17.57 -6.72 -9.26
CA ASN A 115 16.88 -6.28 -10.47
C ASN A 115 15.74 -7.24 -10.84
N ASN A 116 15.97 -8.54 -10.71
CA ASN A 116 14.96 -9.56 -10.95
C ASN A 116 13.75 -9.39 -10.00
N GLU A 117 14.00 -9.13 -8.73
CA GLU A 117 12.93 -8.92 -7.74
C GLU A 117 12.13 -7.63 -7.99
N VAL A 118 12.82 -6.54 -8.38
CA VAL A 118 12.17 -5.30 -8.79
C VAL A 118 11.28 -5.55 -10.00
N ALA A 119 11.80 -6.21 -11.03
CA ALA A 119 11.05 -6.50 -12.26
C ALA A 119 9.80 -7.35 -11.98
N MET A 120 9.93 -8.43 -11.18
CA MET A 120 8.80 -9.26 -10.75
C MET A 120 7.73 -8.44 -10.02
N THR A 121 8.15 -7.66 -9.03
CA THR A 121 7.22 -6.89 -8.18
C THR A 121 6.50 -5.84 -9.01
N GLN A 122 7.22 -5.17 -9.92
CA GLN A 122 6.66 -4.13 -10.76
C GLN A 122 5.71 -4.69 -11.83
N PHE A 123 6.04 -5.87 -12.39
CA PHE A 123 5.13 -6.59 -13.27
C PHE A 123 3.82 -6.93 -12.54
N GLU A 124 3.89 -7.46 -11.32
CA GLU A 124 2.69 -7.82 -10.54
C GLU A 124 1.84 -6.60 -10.18
N VAL A 125 2.47 -5.48 -9.82
CA VAL A 125 1.77 -4.20 -9.58
C VAL A 125 1.04 -3.76 -10.85
N GLN A 126 1.70 -3.80 -12.00
CA GLN A 126 1.09 -3.44 -13.28
C GLN A 126 -0.07 -4.38 -13.64
N TRP A 127 0.10 -5.69 -13.46
CA TRP A 127 -0.94 -6.68 -13.69
C TRP A 127 -2.17 -6.40 -12.81
N LEU A 128 -1.98 -6.19 -11.51
CA LEU A 128 -3.06 -5.90 -10.59
C LEU A 128 -3.80 -4.62 -11.01
N HIS A 129 -3.07 -3.55 -11.28
CA HIS A 129 -3.66 -2.24 -11.61
C HIS A 129 -4.34 -2.19 -12.97
N THR A 130 -3.91 -3.03 -13.91
CA THR A 130 -4.55 -3.13 -15.23
C THR A 130 -5.78 -4.04 -15.22
N SER A 131 -5.93 -4.89 -14.19
CA SER A 131 -7.06 -5.80 -14.07
C SER A 131 -8.41 -5.08 -13.99
N PRO A 132 -9.46 -5.57 -14.69
CA PRO A 132 -10.79 -4.96 -14.62
C PRO A 132 -11.41 -4.98 -13.22
N ALA A 133 -11.03 -5.96 -12.38
CA ALA A 133 -11.52 -6.06 -11.01
C ALA A 133 -10.96 -4.93 -10.14
N TYR A 134 -9.65 -4.64 -10.26
CA TYR A 134 -9.02 -3.54 -9.54
C TYR A 134 -9.53 -2.17 -10.01
N LYS A 135 -9.72 -1.97 -11.32
CA LYS A 135 -10.28 -0.73 -11.85
C LYS A 135 -11.67 -0.46 -11.29
N ARG A 136 -12.58 -1.44 -11.37
CA ARG A 136 -13.92 -1.33 -10.77
C ARG A 136 -13.89 -1.08 -9.26
N ALA A 137 -12.95 -1.70 -8.55
CA ALA A 137 -12.74 -1.45 -7.13
C ALA A 137 -12.35 0.02 -6.86
N MET A 138 -11.43 0.55 -7.65
CA MET A 138 -10.98 1.94 -7.52
C MET A 138 -12.03 2.94 -7.96
N ASP A 139 -12.79 2.65 -9.01
CA ASP A 139 -13.91 3.48 -9.45
C ASP A 139 -14.97 3.58 -8.34
N PHE A 140 -15.36 2.44 -7.75
CA PHE A 140 -16.26 2.41 -6.60
C PHE A 140 -15.72 3.22 -5.41
N ILE A 141 -14.42 3.11 -5.11
CA ILE A 141 -13.78 3.89 -4.06
C ILE A 141 -13.84 5.39 -4.37
N ASN A 142 -13.48 5.78 -5.59
CA ASN A 142 -13.43 7.19 -6.01
C ASN A 142 -14.82 7.81 -6.15
N GLU A 143 -15.84 7.01 -6.47
CA GLU A 143 -17.23 7.46 -6.55
C GLU A 143 -17.81 7.75 -5.17
N ASN A 144 -17.53 6.90 -4.19
CA ASN A 144 -18.22 6.93 -2.89
C ASN A 144 -17.36 7.51 -1.75
N TRP A 145 -16.04 7.63 -1.90
CA TRP A 145 -15.15 8.16 -0.88
C TRP A 145 -14.22 9.24 -1.42
N VAL A 146 -13.83 10.18 -0.55
CA VAL A 146 -12.85 11.23 -0.81
C VAL A 146 -11.68 11.06 0.15
N LYS A 147 -10.47 11.07 -0.39
CA LYS A 147 -9.26 11.07 0.41
C LYS A 147 -8.96 12.49 0.90
N THR A 148 -8.96 12.66 2.21
CA THR A 148 -8.62 13.92 2.87
C THR A 148 -7.12 14.21 2.75
N SER A 149 -6.72 15.46 3.00
CA SER A 149 -5.31 15.88 3.05
C SER A 149 -4.49 15.15 4.11
N ARG A 150 -5.14 14.56 5.12
CA ARG A 150 -4.54 13.73 6.16
C ARG A 150 -4.39 12.25 5.78
N GLY A 151 -4.98 11.86 4.65
CA GLY A 151 -4.90 10.50 4.11
C GLY A 151 -6.09 9.61 4.47
N ASP A 152 -7.03 10.09 5.28
CA ASP A 152 -8.25 9.36 5.65
C ASP A 152 -9.26 9.40 4.51
N TYR A 153 -10.05 8.33 4.36
CA TYR A 153 -11.15 8.28 3.40
C TYR A 153 -12.47 8.60 4.11
N VAL A 154 -13.16 9.64 3.63
CA VAL A 154 -14.48 10.05 4.12
C VAL A 154 -15.51 9.71 3.04
N SER A 155 -16.67 9.19 3.44
CA SER A 155 -17.76 8.92 2.52
C SER A 155 -18.28 10.23 1.93
N LYS A 156 -18.47 10.29 0.61
CA LYS A 156 -19.07 11.46 -0.04
C LYS A 156 -20.50 11.72 0.41
N LYS A 157 -21.22 10.65 0.75
CA LYS A 157 -22.57 10.77 1.28
C LYS A 157 -22.58 11.57 2.59
N ASP A 158 -21.59 11.31 3.45
CA ASP A 158 -21.48 12.00 4.74
C ASP A 158 -21.10 13.47 4.54
N LEU A 159 -20.30 13.78 3.50
CA LEU A 159 -19.97 15.15 3.10
C LEU A 159 -21.16 15.91 2.50
N ASP A 160 -21.99 15.25 1.68
CA ASP A 160 -23.18 15.86 1.08
C ASP A 160 -24.28 16.12 2.14
N ASP A 161 -24.42 15.24 3.13
CA ASP A 161 -25.37 15.41 4.23
C ASP A 161 -24.97 16.60 5.14
N ASP A 162 -23.68 16.83 5.38
CA ASP A 162 -23.17 17.97 6.17
C ASP A 162 -23.25 19.32 5.40
N MET A 163 -23.15 19.30 4.07
CA MET A 163 -23.18 20.50 3.22
C MET A 163 -24.59 21.04 2.96
N ASN A 164 -25.64 20.28 3.31
CA ASN A 164 -27.04 20.67 3.13
C ASN A 164 -27.61 21.50 4.29
N VAL A 165 -26.86 21.70 5.38
CA VAL A 165 -27.29 22.59 6.46
C VAL A 165 -26.73 23.99 6.18
N SER A 166 -27.62 24.95 5.91
CA SER A 166 -27.18 26.34 5.70
C SER A 166 -26.62 26.93 6.99
N PHE A 167 -25.69 27.89 6.88
CA PHE A 167 -25.16 28.61 8.05
C PHE A 167 -26.28 29.28 8.88
N ASP A 168 -27.34 29.73 8.21
CA ASP A 168 -28.53 30.30 8.86
C ASP A 168 -29.38 29.25 9.59
N GLU A 169 -29.47 28.00 9.10
CA GLU A 169 -30.08 26.88 9.83
C GLU A 169 -29.26 26.49 11.06
N LEU A 170 -27.94 26.42 10.95
CA LEU A 170 -27.05 26.17 12.09
C LEU A 170 -27.20 27.25 13.18
N LEU A 171 -27.25 28.51 12.78
CA LEU A 171 -27.50 29.62 13.70
C LEU A 171 -28.89 29.56 14.34
N SER A 172 -29.90 29.11 13.59
CA SER A 172 -31.27 28.96 14.10
C SER A 172 -31.38 27.81 15.10
N MET A 173 -30.74 26.67 14.83
CA MET A 173 -30.69 25.52 15.75
C MET A 173 -30.00 25.87 17.07
N MET A 174 -28.87 26.60 17.02
CA MET A 174 -28.17 27.04 18.24
C MET A 174 -28.98 28.06 19.05
N LYS A 175 -29.78 28.90 18.38
CA LYS A 175 -30.63 29.89 19.03
C LYS A 175 -31.85 29.24 19.71
N GLU A 176 -32.48 28.25 19.05
CA GLU A 176 -33.56 27.46 19.66
C GLU A 176 -33.07 26.66 20.88
N GLU A 177 -31.86 26.12 20.83
CA GLU A 177 -31.24 25.42 21.97
C GLU A 177 -30.94 26.37 23.15
N GLN A 178 -30.59 27.63 22.86
CA GLN A 178 -30.32 28.65 23.87
C GLN A 178 -31.60 29.25 24.49
N GLU A 179 -32.68 29.35 23.72
CA GLU A 179 -34.00 29.81 24.19
C GLU A 179 -34.76 28.73 24.98
N GLY A 180 -34.46 27.44 24.79
CA GLY A 180 -35.00 26.34 25.58
C GLY A 180 -34.43 26.21 27.01
N ALA A 181 -33.32 26.86 27.32
CA ALA A 181 -32.64 26.80 28.61
C ALA A 181 -32.89 28.02 29.52
N GLY A 182 -33.73 28.97 29.09
CA GLY A 182 -33.88 30.28 29.73
C GLY A 182 -34.95 30.42 30.82
N ASP A 183 -35.79 29.41 31.07
CA ASP A 183 -36.89 29.56 32.03
C ASP A 183 -37.15 28.28 32.84
N ARG A 184 -36.41 28.15 33.96
CA ARG A 184 -36.91 27.60 35.23
C ARG A 184 -35.83 27.63 36.29
N GLY A 185 -35.95 28.56 37.25
CA GLY A 185 -35.25 28.43 38.52
C GLY A 185 -34.94 29.73 39.28
N ARG A 186 -35.90 30.64 39.42
CA ARG A 186 -35.82 31.68 40.47
C ARG A 186 -36.10 30.99 41.82
N PRO A 187 -35.17 30.95 42.78
CA PRO A 187 -35.46 30.35 44.09
C PRO A 187 -36.46 31.23 44.85
N ALA A 188 -37.55 30.61 45.29
CA ALA A 188 -38.56 31.23 46.12
C ALA A 188 -38.00 31.51 47.52
N THR A 189 -38.22 32.74 47.96
CA THR A 189 -38.04 33.25 49.31
C THR A 189 -38.73 32.36 50.35
N GLY A 190 -37.96 31.84 51.31
CA GLY A 190 -38.47 31.23 52.53
C GLY A 190 -38.02 32.05 53.74
N ALA A 191 -38.89 32.91 54.25
CA ALA A 191 -38.77 33.56 55.55
C ALA A 191 -40.16 33.98 56.04
N GLU A 192 -40.65 33.28 57.05
CA GLU A 192 -41.52 33.70 58.17
C GLU A 192 -41.98 32.39 58.87
N ALA A 193 -41.50 32.14 60.10
CA ALA A 193 -42.21 32.36 61.38
C ALA A 193 -43.34 31.33 61.58
N GLU A 194 -43.65 30.73 62.73
CA GLU A 194 -43.23 30.73 64.13
C GLU A 194 -44.09 29.62 64.78
N ASP A 195 -43.59 29.02 65.87
CA ASP A 195 -44.36 28.64 67.06
C ASP A 195 -45.56 27.64 66.97
N ARG A 196 -45.32 26.38 67.38
CA ARG A 196 -45.94 25.70 68.56
C ARG A 196 -45.67 24.20 68.59
#